data_AF-A0A661NJ47-F1
#
_entry.id   AF-A0A661NJ47-F1
#
_cell.length_a   1.000
_cell.length_b   1.000
_cell.length_c   1.000
_cell.angle_alpha   90.00
_cell.angle_beta   90.00
_cell.angle_gamma   90.00
#
_symmetry.space_group_name_H-M   'P 1'
#
loop_
_entity.id
_entity.type
_entity.pdbx_description
1 polymer ?
#
loop_
_entity_poly.entity_id
_entity_poly.type
_entity_poly.pdbx_seq_one_letter_code
_entity_poly.pdbx_strand_id
1 'polypeptide(L)'
;MVVLLAACSVDTSALVPEGSGPRDSATDSGVGDACIPTAETCNETDDDCDGTVDEGFDTSIDPENCGACGAACNPDPANAAPSCTGGMCQPDCDLGFADCNGDESDGCEANLARSETCGTCDVSCAPPTPLCQASATLSTCVADCTVGTTLCGTSCIDTETDVLNCSGCGVACPDRPHAVRECMAGGCGFRCDDGWDDCDGDPANGCEASLDDIATCGRCSRTCSRPNTIPSCLGRRCAFVCEAGFLDCDRLSSTGCEVPRTDPANCGACGAVCDTTNATGGCGTGACVLTCDMGFADCNTDGSDGCEAHLDDDLMNCGACGAGCSAGEVCTAGACLSSCPGACMDDCDVAAPCGCAGDSCDFTCGTSNCNVDCVGSTTTCTADDDGTASNFVGSCLDGADCDFGLRGTSSIEVNCSGTGTDCVIECRDSSNCFVACDDGAECVVDCQNTRTCEFTSCSGTMIDCGGNDIVCNRACP
;
A
#
# COMPACT_ATOMS: atom_id res chain seq x y z
N MET A 1 38.47 -63.80 19.80
CA MET A 1 37.14 -64.34 20.15
C MET A 1 36.17 -63.65 19.20
N VAL A 2 35.69 -64.21 18.09
CA VAL A 2 35.41 -65.58 17.60
C VAL A 2 35.60 -65.51 16.05
N VAL A 3 36.61 -66.10 15.41
CA VAL A 3 36.76 -67.45 14.79
C VAL A 3 35.58 -67.96 13.95
N LEU A 4 35.72 -68.02 12.60
CA LEU A 4 35.57 -69.19 11.68
C LEU A 4 35.54 -68.65 10.22
N LEU A 5 36.59 -68.85 9.38
CA LEU A 5 36.81 -69.91 8.36
C LEU A 5 35.88 -69.83 7.14
N ALA A 6 36.23 -70.12 5.88
CA ALA A 6 37.46 -70.21 5.09
C ALA A 6 37.07 -70.49 3.62
N ALA A 7 38.00 -70.16 2.71
CA ALA A 7 38.18 -70.42 1.27
C ALA A 7 37.40 -71.53 0.51
N CYS A 8 37.03 -71.18 -0.73
CA CYS A 8 37.36 -71.78 -2.04
C CYS A 8 37.23 -73.32 -2.28
N SER A 9 36.47 -73.74 -3.31
CA SER A 9 36.95 -74.50 -4.49
C SER A 9 35.80 -75.00 -5.39
N VAL A 10 36.18 -75.25 -6.66
CA VAL A 10 35.49 -75.65 -7.91
C VAL A 10 34.82 -77.05 -7.92
N ASP A 11 33.75 -77.24 -8.72
CA ASP A 11 33.77 -77.85 -10.09
C ASP A 11 32.55 -78.74 -10.50
N THR A 12 32.20 -78.58 -11.79
CA THR A 12 31.59 -79.45 -12.84
C THR A 12 30.46 -80.48 -12.61
N SER A 13 29.46 -80.43 -13.50
CA SER A 13 29.01 -81.49 -14.46
C SER A 13 27.70 -81.05 -15.18
N ALA A 14 27.68 -80.59 -16.44
CA ALA A 14 27.88 -81.26 -17.75
C ALA A 14 26.69 -82.11 -18.25
N LEU A 15 26.03 -81.69 -19.35
CA LEU A 15 25.54 -82.54 -20.47
C LEU A 15 25.44 -81.70 -21.78
N VAL A 16 26.00 -82.27 -22.86
CA VAL A 16 26.23 -81.82 -24.27
C VAL A 16 24.96 -81.93 -25.16
N PRO A 17 24.86 -81.45 -26.45
CA PRO A 17 25.78 -81.75 -27.57
C PRO A 17 26.00 -80.67 -28.64
N GLU A 18 26.92 -81.00 -29.56
CA GLU A 18 27.41 -80.25 -30.71
C GLU A 18 26.40 -80.03 -31.85
N GLY A 19 26.66 -79.00 -32.67
CA GLY A 19 26.41 -79.06 -34.12
C GLY A 19 25.57 -77.94 -34.74
N SER A 20 26.05 -77.48 -35.90
CA SER A 20 25.39 -76.70 -36.98
C SER A 20 25.13 -75.20 -36.74
N GLY A 21 25.83 -74.35 -37.50
CA GLY A 21 25.44 -72.95 -37.70
C GLY A 21 24.23 -72.80 -38.63
N PRO A 22 23.75 -71.56 -38.81
CA PRO A 22 23.07 -71.11 -40.03
C PRO A 22 23.77 -69.81 -40.53
N ARG A 23 24.30 -69.73 -41.76
CA ARG A 23 23.63 -69.14 -42.96
C ARG A 23 22.27 -68.51 -42.68
N ASP A 24 22.12 -67.25 -43.08
CA ASP A 24 20.99 -66.67 -43.83
C ASP A 24 21.42 -65.22 -44.16
N SER A 25 21.43 -64.64 -45.37
CA SER A 25 20.77 -64.94 -46.65
C SER A 25 19.28 -65.24 -46.52
N ALA A 26 18.51 -64.21 -46.18
CA ALA A 26 17.09 -64.10 -46.53
C ALA A 26 16.92 -62.68 -47.14
N THR A 27 16.23 -62.39 -48.26
CA THR A 27 15.17 -63.06 -49.01
C THR A 27 14.29 -63.98 -48.17
N ASP A 28 13.37 -63.39 -47.40
CA ASP A 28 12.08 -64.05 -47.19
C ASP A 28 10.93 -63.03 -47.18
N SER A 29 9.92 -63.38 -47.96
CA SER A 29 8.62 -62.76 -48.01
C SER A 29 7.78 -63.31 -46.87
N GLY A 30 7.51 -62.50 -45.84
CA GLY A 30 6.64 -62.95 -44.76
C GLY A 30 6.42 -61.89 -43.69
N VAL A 31 5.37 -61.09 -43.89
CA VAL A 31 4.78 -60.10 -42.97
C VAL A 31 5.06 -60.40 -41.49
N GLY A 32 5.84 -59.53 -40.83
CA GLY A 32 6.06 -59.69 -39.39
C GLY A 32 6.99 -58.74 -38.65
N ASP A 33 7.74 -57.86 -39.31
CA ASP A 33 8.14 -56.56 -38.75
C ASP A 33 8.57 -55.68 -39.92
N ALA A 34 7.74 -54.69 -40.24
CA ALA A 34 8.10 -53.70 -41.23
C ALA A 34 9.19 -52.83 -40.60
N CYS A 35 10.35 -52.74 -41.25
CA CYS A 35 11.24 -51.61 -41.01
C CYS A 35 10.40 -50.35 -41.24
N ILE A 36 10.12 -49.60 -40.16
CA ILE A 36 9.33 -48.38 -40.19
C ILE A 36 10.36 -47.28 -40.42
N PRO A 37 10.37 -46.62 -41.59
CA PRO A 37 11.44 -45.68 -41.91
C PRO A 37 11.40 -44.50 -40.93
N THR A 38 12.49 -44.36 -40.18
CA THR A 38 12.75 -43.24 -39.27
C THR A 38 14.00 -42.50 -39.74
N ALA A 39 14.29 -41.33 -39.15
CA ALA A 39 15.56 -40.66 -39.44
C ALA A 39 16.71 -41.53 -38.92
N GLU A 40 17.75 -41.66 -39.74
CA GLU A 40 18.96 -42.40 -39.41
C GLU A 40 19.51 -42.00 -38.04
N THR A 41 19.92 -43.00 -37.27
CA THR A 41 20.60 -42.86 -35.99
C THR A 41 21.84 -43.73 -36.03
N CYS A 42 23.02 -43.22 -35.63
CA CYS A 42 24.27 -43.98 -35.61
C CYS A 42 24.22 -45.22 -34.70
N ASN A 43 23.65 -46.32 -35.19
CA ASN A 43 23.31 -47.50 -34.42
C ASN A 43 23.63 -48.82 -35.16
N GLU A 44 24.34 -48.73 -36.30
CA GLU A 44 24.68 -49.85 -37.19
C GLU A 44 23.47 -50.56 -37.80
N THR A 45 22.31 -49.90 -37.84
CA THR A 45 21.05 -50.39 -38.42
C THR A 45 20.59 -49.42 -39.51
N ASP A 46 20.00 -49.98 -40.56
CA ASP A 46 19.30 -49.25 -41.62
C ASP A 46 17.92 -48.80 -41.08
N ASP A 47 17.84 -47.60 -40.51
CA ASP A 47 16.65 -47.07 -39.81
C ASP A 47 15.59 -46.54 -40.81
N ASP A 48 16.00 -46.10 -41.98
CA ASP A 48 15.17 -45.57 -43.07
C ASP A 48 14.88 -46.59 -44.19
N CYS A 49 15.50 -47.77 -44.09
CA CYS A 49 15.28 -48.96 -44.89
C CYS A 49 15.69 -48.78 -46.37
N ASP A 50 16.67 -47.91 -46.67
CA ASP A 50 17.13 -47.63 -48.04
C ASP A 50 18.22 -48.59 -48.56
N GLY A 51 18.72 -49.47 -47.69
CA GLY A 51 19.73 -50.49 -48.00
C GLY A 51 21.18 -50.02 -47.79
N THR A 52 21.38 -48.81 -47.29
CA THR A 52 22.62 -48.38 -46.64
C THR A 52 22.43 -48.40 -45.12
N VAL A 53 23.52 -48.25 -44.37
CA VAL A 53 23.47 -48.22 -42.90
C VAL A 53 24.11 -46.90 -42.47
N ASP A 54 23.44 -46.15 -41.60
CA ASP A 54 23.94 -44.92 -40.98
C ASP A 54 24.36 -43.83 -42.00
N GLU A 55 23.64 -43.73 -43.13
CA GLU A 55 23.76 -42.65 -44.10
C GLU A 55 22.97 -41.40 -43.67
N GLY A 56 23.13 -40.27 -44.39
CA GLY A 56 22.39 -39.04 -44.06
C GLY A 56 23.06 -38.09 -43.06
N PHE A 57 24.24 -38.45 -42.53
CA PHE A 57 25.09 -37.56 -41.73
C PHE A 57 26.18 -36.88 -42.58
N ASP A 58 26.47 -35.61 -42.32
CA ASP A 58 27.55 -34.90 -43.03
C ASP A 58 28.91 -35.17 -42.38
N THR A 59 29.54 -36.27 -42.78
CA THR A 59 30.83 -36.67 -42.21
C THR A 59 32.00 -35.79 -42.59
N SER A 60 31.79 -34.73 -43.38
CA SER A 60 32.86 -33.85 -43.87
C SER A 60 32.99 -32.56 -43.07
N ILE A 61 31.90 -32.09 -42.46
CA ILE A 61 31.85 -30.81 -41.73
C ILE A 61 31.05 -30.86 -40.41
N ASP A 62 30.32 -31.94 -40.12
CA ASP A 62 29.59 -32.07 -38.86
C ASP A 62 30.53 -32.50 -37.70
N PRO A 63 30.71 -31.67 -36.65
CA PRO A 63 31.52 -32.03 -35.49
C PRO A 63 30.99 -33.22 -34.70
N GLU A 64 29.70 -33.57 -34.80
CA GLU A 64 29.12 -34.72 -34.09
C GLU A 64 29.27 -36.04 -34.88
N ASN A 65 29.62 -35.98 -36.17
CA ASN A 65 29.72 -37.12 -37.09
C ASN A 65 30.98 -37.06 -37.97
N CYS A 66 32.09 -36.55 -37.45
CA CYS A 66 33.26 -36.20 -38.25
C CYS A 66 34.06 -37.43 -38.69
N GLY A 67 34.14 -37.65 -40.00
CA GLY A 67 34.85 -38.80 -40.60
C GLY A 67 34.06 -40.12 -40.57
N ALA A 68 33.14 -40.30 -39.63
CA ALA A 68 32.18 -41.40 -39.56
C ALA A 68 30.96 -41.02 -38.69
N CYS A 69 29.84 -41.73 -38.88
CA CYS A 69 28.66 -41.57 -38.03
C CYS A 69 29.02 -41.78 -36.55
N GLY A 70 28.61 -40.86 -35.68
CA GLY A 70 28.82 -40.95 -34.23
C GLY A 70 30.26 -40.72 -33.78
N ALA A 71 31.18 -40.45 -34.72
CA ALA A 71 32.53 -40.01 -34.42
C ALA A 71 32.52 -38.51 -34.08
N ALA A 72 32.03 -38.19 -32.89
CA ALA A 72 32.02 -36.83 -32.39
C ALA A 72 33.45 -36.35 -32.05
N CYS A 73 33.80 -35.15 -32.51
CA CYS A 73 34.99 -34.44 -32.06
C CYS A 73 34.88 -34.11 -30.56
N ASN A 74 36.03 -33.81 -29.91
CA ASN A 74 36.05 -33.43 -28.49
C ASN A 74 35.05 -32.28 -28.24
N PRO A 75 34.00 -32.46 -27.42
CA PRO A 75 32.93 -31.47 -27.28
C PRO A 75 33.33 -30.24 -26.44
N ASP A 76 34.42 -30.32 -25.68
CA ASP A 76 34.92 -29.23 -24.83
C ASP A 76 36.45 -29.15 -24.93
N PRO A 77 37.00 -28.81 -26.12
CA PRO A 77 38.44 -28.66 -26.31
C PRO A 77 38.89 -27.37 -25.60
N ALA A 78 40.00 -27.44 -24.85
CA ALA A 78 40.45 -26.30 -24.07
C ALA A 78 40.83 -25.11 -24.98
N ASN A 79 40.27 -23.93 -24.70
CA ASN A 79 40.48 -22.69 -25.45
C ASN A 79 40.22 -22.81 -26.96
N ALA A 80 39.23 -23.62 -27.35
CA ALA A 80 38.88 -23.83 -28.75
C ALA A 80 37.40 -24.23 -28.89
N ALA A 81 36.88 -24.10 -30.11
CA ALA A 81 35.62 -24.73 -30.50
C ALA A 81 35.88 -26.04 -31.28
N PRO A 82 35.03 -27.07 -31.13
CA PRO A 82 35.13 -28.26 -31.97
C PRO A 82 34.80 -27.92 -33.43
N SER A 83 35.65 -28.37 -34.35
CA SER A 83 35.43 -28.20 -35.79
C SER A 83 35.74 -29.49 -36.54
N CYS A 84 34.98 -29.73 -37.62
CA CYS A 84 35.22 -30.81 -38.55
C CYS A 84 35.53 -30.22 -39.92
N THR A 85 36.68 -30.56 -40.49
CA THR A 85 37.07 -30.10 -41.83
C THR A 85 37.61 -31.26 -42.65
N GLY A 86 36.88 -31.64 -43.69
CA GLY A 86 37.27 -32.75 -44.57
C GLY A 86 37.21 -34.12 -43.87
N GLY A 87 36.33 -34.26 -42.88
CA GLY A 87 36.16 -35.48 -42.09
C GLY A 87 37.30 -35.77 -41.10
N MET A 88 38.06 -34.74 -40.74
CA MET A 88 39.03 -34.79 -39.64
C MET A 88 38.64 -33.75 -38.60
N CYS A 89 38.68 -34.15 -37.32
CA CYS A 89 38.50 -33.24 -36.21
C CYS A 89 39.71 -32.30 -36.14
N GLN A 90 39.46 -31.00 -36.01
CA GLN A 90 40.49 -30.02 -35.66
C GLN A 90 39.88 -29.02 -34.68
N PRO A 91 40.63 -28.59 -33.65
CA PRO A 91 40.19 -27.50 -32.80
C PRO A 91 40.26 -26.18 -33.57
N ASP A 92 39.18 -25.39 -33.52
CA ASP A 92 39.18 -23.99 -33.96
C ASP A 92 39.58 -23.12 -32.78
N CYS A 93 40.86 -22.75 -32.71
CA CYS A 93 41.44 -22.10 -31.54
C CYS A 93 40.85 -20.71 -31.27
N ASP A 94 40.58 -20.44 -30.00
CA ASP A 94 40.28 -19.10 -29.54
C ASP A 94 41.43 -18.13 -29.87
N LEU A 95 41.10 -16.85 -30.05
CA LEU A 95 42.10 -15.82 -30.34
C LEU A 95 43.21 -15.80 -29.28
N GLY A 96 44.45 -15.97 -29.73
CA GLY A 96 45.63 -16.00 -28.86
C GLY A 96 46.01 -17.39 -28.34
N PHE A 97 45.36 -18.46 -28.82
CA PHE A 97 45.73 -19.84 -28.54
C PHE A 97 46.09 -20.59 -29.83
N ALA A 98 46.88 -21.66 -29.69
CA ALA A 98 47.22 -22.57 -30.79
C ALA A 98 47.32 -24.01 -30.27
N ASP A 99 47.01 -24.96 -31.15
CA ASP A 99 47.33 -26.38 -31.02
C ASP A 99 48.78 -26.60 -31.50
N CYS A 100 49.71 -26.82 -30.58
CA CYS A 100 51.14 -26.89 -30.89
C CYS A 100 51.70 -28.31 -30.91
N ASN A 101 51.04 -29.25 -30.25
CA ASN A 101 51.37 -30.68 -30.26
C ASN A 101 50.62 -31.44 -31.38
N GLY A 102 49.58 -30.85 -31.97
CA GLY A 102 48.71 -31.46 -32.96
C GLY A 102 47.75 -32.50 -32.36
N ASP A 103 47.52 -32.45 -31.05
CA ASP A 103 46.66 -33.38 -30.32
C ASP A 103 45.27 -32.76 -30.12
N GLU A 104 44.32 -33.18 -30.94
CA GLU A 104 42.93 -32.74 -30.88
C GLU A 104 42.24 -32.98 -29.53
N SER A 105 42.78 -33.88 -28.69
CA SER A 105 42.16 -34.26 -27.42
C SER A 105 42.39 -33.25 -26.29
N ASP A 106 43.47 -32.47 -26.32
CA ASP A 106 43.75 -31.42 -25.33
C ASP A 106 43.50 -29.98 -25.85
N GLY A 107 43.12 -29.85 -27.13
CA GLY A 107 42.62 -28.61 -27.72
C GLY A 107 43.74 -27.65 -28.10
N CYS A 108 43.51 -26.33 -27.93
CA CYS A 108 44.54 -25.33 -28.20
C CYS A 108 45.26 -24.99 -26.88
N GLU A 109 46.21 -25.84 -26.55
CA GLU A 109 46.89 -25.91 -25.25
C GLU A 109 47.91 -24.77 -25.06
N ALA A 110 48.44 -24.23 -26.16
CA ALA A 110 49.44 -23.18 -26.11
C ALA A 110 48.83 -21.78 -26.11
N ASN A 111 49.11 -21.02 -25.04
CA ASN A 111 48.81 -19.60 -24.98
C ASN A 111 49.89 -18.78 -25.71
N LEU A 112 49.53 -18.15 -26.83
CA LEU A 112 50.44 -17.42 -27.71
C LEU A 112 50.93 -16.07 -27.15
N ALA A 113 50.52 -15.69 -25.93
CA ALA A 113 51.06 -14.56 -25.18
C ALA A 113 52.15 -14.96 -24.20
N ARG A 114 52.51 -16.25 -24.10
CA ARG A 114 53.62 -16.73 -23.27
C ARG A 114 54.97 -16.60 -23.98
N SER A 115 56.03 -16.50 -23.18
CA SER A 115 57.40 -16.42 -23.69
C SER A 115 57.80 -17.64 -24.51
N GLU A 116 57.24 -18.81 -24.24
CA GLU A 116 57.63 -20.07 -24.89
C GLU A 116 57.02 -20.24 -26.30
N THR A 117 55.88 -19.59 -26.57
CA THR A 117 55.03 -19.77 -27.76
C THR A 117 54.55 -18.43 -28.34
N CYS A 118 55.41 -17.41 -28.33
CA CYS A 118 55.02 -16.03 -28.61
C CYS A 118 54.54 -15.79 -30.05
N GLY A 119 53.22 -15.64 -30.22
CA GLY A 119 52.57 -15.44 -31.52
C GLY A 119 52.44 -16.69 -32.38
N THR A 120 53.33 -17.67 -32.21
CA THR A 120 53.30 -18.98 -32.87
C THR A 120 53.95 -20.03 -31.99
N CYS A 121 53.64 -21.31 -32.20
CA CYS A 121 54.17 -22.44 -31.44
C CYS A 121 55.70 -22.50 -31.35
N ASP A 122 56.41 -22.03 -32.38
CA ASP A 122 57.86 -22.21 -32.49
C ASP A 122 58.68 -21.01 -31.98
N VAL A 123 58.03 -19.97 -31.46
CA VAL A 123 58.71 -18.73 -31.05
C VAL A 123 58.87 -18.71 -29.54
N SER A 124 60.07 -19.07 -29.08
CA SER A 124 60.47 -18.88 -27.68
C SER A 124 61.33 -17.62 -27.51
N CYS A 125 60.83 -16.65 -26.77
CA CYS A 125 61.53 -15.42 -26.40
C CYS A 125 62.69 -15.71 -25.44
N ALA A 126 63.90 -15.34 -25.84
CA ALA A 126 65.14 -15.53 -25.08
C ALA A 126 65.90 -14.20 -24.94
N PRO A 127 66.86 -14.08 -24.00
CA PRO A 127 67.66 -12.87 -23.86
C PRO A 127 68.34 -12.47 -25.18
N PRO A 128 68.31 -11.17 -25.58
CA PRO A 128 67.97 -9.99 -24.78
C PRO A 128 66.49 -9.56 -24.79
N THR A 129 65.60 -10.30 -25.46
CA THR A 129 64.15 -10.00 -25.56
C THR A 129 63.33 -11.15 -24.98
N PRO A 130 63.29 -11.33 -23.65
CA PRO A 130 62.69 -12.51 -23.03
C PRO A 130 61.16 -12.46 -22.91
N LEU A 131 60.52 -11.33 -23.24
CA LEU A 131 59.09 -11.12 -23.00
C LEU A 131 58.27 -11.25 -24.27
N CYS A 132 57.15 -11.96 -24.22
CA CYS A 132 56.19 -11.93 -25.31
C CYS A 132 55.20 -10.78 -25.13
N GLN A 133 55.20 -9.83 -26.06
CA GLN A 133 54.19 -8.79 -26.12
C GLN A 133 53.17 -9.15 -27.20
N ALA A 134 52.04 -9.72 -26.78
CA ALA A 134 50.92 -10.01 -27.66
C ALA A 134 50.08 -8.73 -27.89
N SER A 135 49.82 -8.41 -29.15
CA SER A 135 48.87 -7.38 -29.58
C SER A 135 47.83 -8.01 -30.51
N ALA A 136 46.68 -7.34 -30.69
CA ALA A 136 45.57 -7.83 -31.51
C ALA A 136 45.95 -8.13 -32.98
N THR A 137 47.10 -7.64 -33.46
CA THR A 137 47.55 -7.81 -34.85
C THR A 137 48.94 -8.43 -35.00
N LEU A 138 49.75 -8.48 -33.93
CA LEU A 138 51.11 -9.02 -33.98
C LEU A 138 51.62 -9.31 -32.56
N SER A 139 52.18 -10.50 -32.33
CA SER A 139 52.91 -10.81 -31.11
C SER A 139 54.41 -10.81 -31.39
N THR A 140 55.19 -10.13 -30.55
CA THR A 140 56.64 -10.01 -30.75
C THR A 140 57.41 -10.10 -29.44
N CYS A 141 58.62 -10.65 -29.48
CA CYS A 141 59.51 -10.65 -28.33
C CYS A 141 60.08 -9.23 -28.08
N VAL A 142 59.97 -8.74 -26.85
CA VAL A 142 60.45 -7.42 -26.42
C VAL A 142 61.42 -7.53 -25.24
N ALA A 143 62.26 -6.50 -25.06
CA ALA A 143 63.27 -6.44 -24.00
C ALA A 143 62.71 -5.92 -22.67
N ASP A 144 61.61 -5.16 -22.70
CA ASP A 144 61.04 -4.49 -21.55
C ASP A 144 59.51 -4.38 -21.69
N CYS A 145 58.84 -4.15 -20.58
CA CYS A 145 57.39 -4.01 -20.53
C CYS A 145 56.92 -2.69 -21.15
N THR A 146 55.67 -2.66 -21.63
CA THR A 146 55.03 -1.42 -22.09
C THR A 146 54.89 -0.41 -20.94
N VAL A 147 54.75 0.88 -21.29
CA VAL A 147 54.55 1.96 -20.31
C VAL A 147 53.39 1.62 -19.37
N GLY A 148 53.62 1.69 -18.07
CA GLY A 148 52.61 1.45 -17.03
C GLY A 148 52.60 0.04 -16.42
N THR A 149 53.46 -0.88 -16.87
CA THR A 149 53.61 -2.21 -16.27
C THR A 149 55.06 -2.46 -15.87
N THR A 150 55.27 -3.20 -14.77
CA THR A 150 56.58 -3.51 -14.21
C THR A 150 56.96 -4.95 -14.51
N LEU A 151 58.22 -5.20 -14.88
CA LEU A 151 58.74 -6.54 -15.10
C LEU A 151 58.90 -7.30 -13.77
N CYS A 152 58.06 -8.32 -13.58
CA CYS A 152 58.06 -9.20 -12.42
C CYS A 152 58.50 -10.60 -12.84
N GLY A 153 59.81 -10.85 -12.83
CA GLY A 153 60.38 -12.11 -13.30
C GLY A 153 60.33 -12.22 -14.82
N THR A 154 59.40 -13.02 -15.34
CA THR A 154 59.18 -13.24 -16.80
C THR A 154 57.86 -12.69 -17.31
N SER A 155 57.12 -11.92 -16.49
CA SER A 155 55.81 -11.37 -16.85
C SER A 155 55.72 -9.87 -16.52
N CYS A 156 54.99 -9.14 -17.36
CA CYS A 156 54.67 -7.74 -17.13
C CYS A 156 53.41 -7.64 -16.29
N ILE A 157 53.50 -6.98 -15.14
CA ILE A 157 52.42 -6.85 -14.17
C ILE A 157 52.08 -5.38 -13.98
N ASP A 158 50.78 -5.06 -13.92
CA ASP A 158 50.31 -3.71 -13.62
C ASP A 158 50.37 -3.46 -12.11
N THR A 159 51.40 -2.75 -11.66
CA THR A 159 51.58 -2.42 -10.25
C THR A 159 50.72 -1.26 -9.75
N GLU A 160 49.95 -0.63 -10.64
CA GLU A 160 49.09 0.52 -10.34
C GLU A 160 47.64 0.11 -10.04
N THR A 161 47.20 -1.03 -10.56
CA THR A 161 45.81 -1.51 -10.41
C THR A 161 45.67 -2.97 -9.96
N ASP A 162 46.70 -3.81 -10.07
CA ASP A 162 46.63 -5.21 -9.62
C ASP A 162 46.73 -5.30 -8.10
N VAL A 163 45.66 -5.77 -7.45
CA VAL A 163 45.58 -5.92 -5.99
C VAL A 163 46.58 -6.92 -5.41
N LEU A 164 47.08 -7.85 -6.23
CA LEU A 164 48.06 -8.87 -5.82
C LEU A 164 49.51 -8.42 -6.06
N ASN A 165 49.71 -7.31 -6.78
CA ASN A 165 51.02 -6.77 -7.15
C ASN A 165 51.07 -5.24 -7.02
N CYS A 166 50.32 -4.69 -6.08
CA CYS A 166 50.15 -3.26 -5.91
C CYS A 166 51.43 -2.64 -5.33
N SER A 167 51.91 -1.54 -5.89
CA SER A 167 53.22 -0.91 -5.57
C SER A 167 54.46 -1.70 -6.00
N GLY A 168 54.30 -2.96 -6.43
CA GLY A 168 55.42 -3.81 -6.83
C GLY A 168 55.07 -5.29 -6.96
N CYS A 169 55.97 -6.03 -7.60
CA CYS A 169 55.84 -7.46 -7.83
C CYS A 169 55.65 -8.25 -6.52
N GLY A 170 54.58 -9.04 -6.43
CA GLY A 170 54.27 -9.89 -5.29
C GLY A 170 53.85 -9.13 -4.03
N VAL A 171 53.60 -7.82 -4.13
CA VAL A 171 53.09 -7.01 -3.03
C VAL A 171 51.57 -7.01 -3.09
N ALA A 172 50.97 -8.04 -2.48
CA ALA A 172 49.51 -8.12 -2.36
C ALA A 172 49.01 -7.15 -1.27
N CYS A 173 47.92 -6.46 -1.56
CA CYS A 173 47.26 -5.64 -0.56
C CYS A 173 46.71 -6.50 0.58
N PRO A 174 46.88 -6.06 1.84
CA PRO A 174 46.47 -6.86 2.99
C PRO A 174 44.96 -7.03 3.02
N ASP A 175 44.51 -8.24 3.35
CA ASP A 175 43.09 -8.50 3.62
C ASP A 175 42.70 -7.84 4.95
N ARG A 176 41.50 -7.26 4.98
CA ARG A 176 40.97 -6.54 6.13
C ARG A 176 39.54 -7.03 6.42
N PRO A 177 39.13 -7.08 7.70
CA PRO A 177 37.76 -7.44 8.05
C PRO A 177 36.74 -6.50 7.38
N HIS A 178 35.67 -7.11 6.85
CA HIS A 178 34.52 -6.40 6.26
C HIS A 178 34.88 -5.38 5.18
N ALA A 179 35.93 -5.67 4.41
CA ALA A 179 36.48 -4.79 3.42
C ALA A 179 36.97 -5.54 2.18
N VAL A 180 36.87 -4.87 1.04
CA VAL A 180 37.45 -5.33 -0.22
C VAL A 180 38.70 -4.51 -0.51
N ARG A 181 39.82 -5.22 -0.72
CA ARG A 181 41.11 -4.62 -1.11
C ARG A 181 41.03 -3.94 -2.48
N GLU A 182 41.71 -2.80 -2.60
CA GLU A 182 41.79 -2.02 -3.84
C GLU A 182 43.23 -1.56 -4.07
N CYS A 183 43.65 -1.47 -5.33
CA CYS A 183 44.90 -0.85 -5.72
C CYS A 183 44.58 0.40 -6.55
N MET A 184 45.02 1.57 -6.07
CA MET A 184 44.81 2.84 -6.75
C MET A 184 46.12 3.60 -6.84
N ALA A 185 46.59 3.81 -8.07
CA ALA A 185 47.84 4.51 -8.37
C ALA A 185 49.04 3.93 -7.59
N GLY A 186 49.10 2.60 -7.53
CA GLY A 186 50.15 1.86 -6.83
C GLY A 186 50.07 1.93 -5.31
N GLY A 187 49.01 2.52 -4.74
CA GLY A 187 48.74 2.51 -3.31
C GLY A 187 47.70 1.44 -2.95
N CYS A 188 48.01 0.61 -1.95
CA CYS A 188 47.01 -0.28 -1.36
C CYS A 188 45.98 0.51 -0.57
N GLY A 189 44.73 0.44 -1.03
CA GLY A 189 43.54 0.93 -0.36
C GLY A 189 42.54 -0.19 -0.10
N PHE A 190 41.36 0.21 0.36
CA PHE A 190 40.23 -0.68 0.59
C PHE A 190 38.94 0.13 0.53
N ARG A 191 37.84 -0.57 0.26
CA ARG A 191 36.48 -0.08 0.50
C ARG A 191 35.76 -1.00 1.47
N CYS A 192 34.82 -0.47 2.23
CA CYS A 192 33.98 -1.29 3.09
C CYS A 192 32.98 -2.15 2.30
N ASP A 193 32.66 -3.32 2.85
CA ASP A 193 31.52 -4.11 2.43
C ASP A 193 30.22 -3.32 2.64
N ASP A 194 29.16 -3.66 1.90
CA ASP A 194 27.86 -3.00 2.10
C ASP A 194 27.37 -3.19 3.55
N GLY A 195 27.00 -2.10 4.20
CA GLY A 195 26.56 -2.10 5.59
C GLY A 195 27.68 -2.03 6.62
N TRP A 196 28.93 -1.81 6.21
CA TRP A 196 30.06 -1.60 7.11
C TRP A 196 30.71 -0.24 6.88
N ASP A 197 31.35 0.30 7.92
CA ASP A 197 32.03 1.61 7.90
C ASP A 197 33.29 1.54 8.78
N ASP A 198 34.28 2.38 8.44
CA ASP A 198 35.53 2.57 9.19
C ASP A 198 35.36 3.79 10.11
N CYS A 199 35.04 3.54 11.38
CA CYS A 199 34.61 4.59 12.31
C CYS A 199 35.74 5.24 13.10
N ASP A 200 36.85 4.55 13.29
CA ASP A 200 38.05 5.11 13.91
C ASP A 200 39.08 5.61 12.89
N GLY A 201 38.91 5.28 11.60
CA GLY A 201 39.81 5.65 10.51
C GLY A 201 41.11 4.87 10.54
N ASP A 202 41.20 3.76 11.29
CA ASP A 202 42.37 2.92 11.37
C ASP A 202 42.35 1.84 10.28
N PRO A 203 43.14 2.00 9.20
CA PRO A 203 43.20 1.00 8.13
C PRO A 203 43.63 -0.40 8.62
N ALA A 204 44.20 -0.55 9.81
CA ALA A 204 44.67 -1.83 10.32
C ALA A 204 43.54 -2.78 10.75
N ASN A 205 42.40 -2.27 11.20
CA ASN A 205 41.29 -3.09 11.70
C ASN A 205 40.12 -3.21 10.70
N GLY A 206 40.16 -2.48 9.59
CA GLY A 206 39.23 -2.65 8.47
C GLY A 206 37.98 -1.79 8.63
N CYS A 207 36.81 -2.34 8.29
CA CYS A 207 35.53 -1.67 8.53
C CYS A 207 34.87 -2.34 9.73
N GLU A 208 35.15 -1.82 10.90
CA GLU A 208 34.89 -2.44 12.19
C GLU A 208 33.47 -2.24 12.71
N ALA A 209 32.68 -1.36 12.07
CA ALA A 209 31.34 -1.02 12.51
C ALA A 209 30.26 -1.48 11.54
N SER A 210 29.30 -2.27 12.04
CA SER A 210 28.07 -2.56 11.29
C SER A 210 27.14 -1.35 11.33
N LEU A 211 26.65 -0.91 10.18
CA LEU A 211 25.71 0.20 10.05
C LEU A 211 24.26 -0.19 10.34
N ASP A 212 24.00 -1.47 10.65
CA ASP A 212 22.70 -1.96 11.12
C ASP A 212 22.61 -1.98 12.66
N ASP A 213 23.74 -1.78 13.35
CA ASP A 213 23.75 -1.66 14.80
C ASP A 213 23.18 -0.32 15.26
N ILE A 214 22.47 -0.35 16.39
CA ILE A 214 21.81 0.83 16.95
C ILE A 214 22.78 1.97 17.33
N ALA A 215 24.04 1.64 17.58
CA ALA A 215 25.10 2.58 17.95
C ALA A 215 25.71 3.31 16.73
N THR A 216 25.58 2.73 15.54
CA THR A 216 26.24 3.14 14.28
C THR A 216 25.25 3.19 13.12
N CYS A 217 23.96 3.36 13.42
CA CYS A 217 22.86 3.15 12.47
C CYS A 217 22.95 4.09 11.24
N GLY A 218 23.42 3.53 10.13
CA GLY A 218 23.63 4.19 8.84
C GLY A 218 24.83 5.11 8.71
N ARG A 219 25.56 5.39 9.80
CA ARG A 219 26.90 6.02 9.78
C ARG A 219 27.55 5.92 11.16
N CYS A 220 28.86 6.09 11.18
CA CYS A 220 29.62 6.21 12.42
C CYS A 220 29.05 7.26 13.39
N SER A 221 29.07 6.91 14.69
CA SER A 221 28.62 7.76 15.80
C SER A 221 27.17 8.27 15.70
N ARG A 222 26.31 7.62 14.90
CA ARG A 222 24.88 7.93 14.86
C ARG A 222 24.11 7.09 15.86
N THR A 223 23.76 7.71 16.98
CA THR A 223 22.86 7.13 17.98
C THR A 223 21.41 7.46 17.63
N CYS A 224 20.51 6.47 17.74
CA CYS A 224 19.09 6.64 17.46
C CYS A 224 18.26 7.10 18.68
N SER A 225 18.91 7.73 19.67
CA SER A 225 18.28 8.08 20.95
C SER A 225 17.37 9.30 20.84
N ARG A 226 16.10 9.15 21.24
CA ARG A 226 15.10 10.20 21.33
C ARG A 226 14.32 10.08 22.65
N PRO A 227 13.81 11.18 23.22
CA PRO A 227 13.04 11.14 24.46
C PRO A 227 11.80 10.24 24.39
N ASN A 228 11.61 9.40 25.41
CA ASN A 228 10.46 8.50 25.57
C ASN A 228 10.22 7.55 24.39
N THR A 229 11.30 7.09 23.76
CA THR A 229 11.24 6.18 22.62
C THR A 229 12.05 4.92 22.86
N ILE A 230 11.61 3.82 22.26
CA ILE A 230 12.39 2.60 22.11
C ILE A 230 13.02 2.64 20.71
N PRO A 231 14.34 2.88 20.60
CA PRO A 231 14.98 3.09 19.31
C PRO A 231 15.27 1.76 18.59
N SER A 232 15.23 1.80 17.26
CA SER A 232 15.57 0.66 16.39
C SER A 232 16.34 1.14 15.16
N CYS A 233 17.16 0.25 14.59
CA CYS A 233 17.81 0.49 13.30
C CYS A 233 17.18 -0.44 12.27
N LEU A 234 16.49 0.14 11.28
CA LEU A 234 15.85 -0.61 10.22
C LEU A 234 16.33 -0.06 8.88
N GLY A 235 17.03 -0.90 8.11
CA GLY A 235 17.62 -0.51 6.83
C GLY A 235 18.54 0.70 6.95
N ARG A 236 19.47 0.68 7.92
CA ARG A 236 20.44 1.76 8.17
C ARG A 236 19.79 3.11 8.52
N ARG A 237 18.54 3.12 8.98
CA ARG A 237 17.79 4.32 9.37
C ARG A 237 17.25 4.17 10.80
N CYS A 238 17.46 5.21 11.61
CA CYS A 238 16.88 5.28 12.94
C CYS A 238 15.36 5.36 12.88
N ALA A 239 14.70 4.28 13.29
CA ALA A 239 13.28 4.21 13.57
C ALA A 239 13.06 4.16 15.08
N PHE A 240 11.83 4.39 15.52
CA PHE A 240 11.45 4.26 16.92
C PHE A 240 9.98 3.92 17.06
N VAL A 241 9.63 3.41 18.23
CA VAL A 241 8.26 3.36 18.74
C VAL A 241 8.21 4.11 20.06
N CYS A 242 7.04 4.64 20.41
CA CYS A 242 6.87 5.30 21.71
C CYS A 242 6.99 4.30 22.84
N GLU A 243 7.65 4.72 23.92
CA GLU A 243 7.55 4.01 25.19
C GLU A 243 6.09 4.00 25.66
N ALA A 244 5.73 2.98 26.45
CA ALA A 244 4.39 2.87 26.98
C ALA A 244 4.00 4.13 27.78
N GLY A 245 2.87 4.74 27.42
CA GLY A 245 2.40 5.96 28.08
C GLY A 245 2.80 7.26 27.38
N PHE A 246 3.46 7.22 26.22
CA PHE A 246 3.74 8.40 25.40
C PHE A 246 3.16 8.30 23.99
N LEU A 247 2.97 9.45 23.36
CA LEU A 247 2.43 9.66 22.02
C LEU A 247 3.36 10.59 21.25
N ASP A 248 3.44 10.36 19.94
CA ASP A 248 4.05 11.25 18.94
C ASP A 248 2.92 11.98 18.21
N CYS A 249 2.63 13.21 18.62
CA CYS A 249 1.50 14.00 18.14
C CYS A 249 1.92 15.04 17.08
N ASP A 250 3.17 15.48 17.09
CA ASP A 250 3.72 16.33 16.04
C ASP A 250 4.23 15.54 14.81
N ARG A 251 4.41 14.22 14.93
CA ARG A 251 4.93 13.30 13.90
C ARG A 251 6.34 13.67 13.44
N LEU A 252 7.06 14.43 14.24
CA LEU A 252 8.41 14.85 13.97
C LEU A 252 9.36 13.85 14.62
N SER A 253 9.95 13.03 13.77
CA SER A 253 10.96 12.07 14.23
C SER A 253 12.14 12.72 14.98
N SER A 254 12.36 14.02 14.91
CA SER A 254 13.43 14.70 15.67
C SER A 254 13.14 14.88 17.16
N THR A 255 11.86 14.95 17.56
CA THR A 255 11.43 15.30 18.93
C THR A 255 11.07 14.08 19.77
N GLY A 256 10.77 12.93 19.14
CA GLY A 256 10.52 11.67 19.84
C GLY A 256 9.04 11.48 20.14
N CYS A 257 8.70 10.95 21.32
CA CYS A 257 7.31 10.87 21.78
C CYS A 257 7.13 11.83 22.95
N GLU A 258 6.59 13.00 22.64
CA GLU A 258 6.63 14.21 23.44
C GLU A 258 5.43 14.35 24.37
N VAL A 259 4.32 13.67 24.08
CA VAL A 259 3.07 13.83 24.81
C VAL A 259 2.77 12.62 25.70
N PRO A 260 2.60 12.78 27.03
CA PRO A 260 2.10 11.71 27.89
C PRO A 260 0.66 11.34 27.52
N ARG A 261 0.32 10.05 27.53
CA ARG A 261 -1.06 9.55 27.30
C ARG A 261 -2.06 10.00 28.38
N THR A 262 -1.58 10.50 29.51
CA THR A 262 -2.38 11.06 30.60
C THR A 262 -2.60 12.58 30.45
N ASP A 263 -2.09 13.18 29.38
CA ASP A 263 -2.31 14.59 29.11
C ASP A 263 -3.80 14.84 28.83
N PRO A 264 -4.44 15.82 29.52
CA PRO A 264 -5.87 16.09 29.33
C PRO A 264 -6.28 16.48 27.91
N ALA A 265 -5.35 17.02 27.10
CA ALA A 265 -5.63 17.39 25.72
C ALA A 265 -5.34 16.25 24.72
N ASN A 266 -4.76 15.14 25.17
CA ASN A 266 -4.31 14.00 24.35
C ASN A 266 -4.54 12.67 25.08
N CYS A 267 -5.72 12.53 25.68
CA CYS A 267 -6.04 11.41 26.55
C CYS A 267 -6.11 10.10 25.77
N GLY A 268 -5.09 9.28 25.93
CA GLY A 268 -4.97 7.99 25.23
C GLY A 268 -4.56 8.08 23.77
N ALA A 269 -4.87 9.17 23.07
CA ALA A 269 -4.53 9.47 21.67
C ALA A 269 -4.36 10.98 21.43
N CYS A 270 -3.64 11.35 20.36
CA CYS A 270 -3.39 12.75 20.03
C CYS A 270 -4.67 13.50 19.70
N GLY A 271 -4.89 14.64 20.36
CA GLY A 271 -6.09 15.47 20.23
C GLY A 271 -7.35 14.86 20.85
N ALA A 272 -7.27 13.72 21.53
CA ALA A 272 -8.39 13.16 22.27
C ALA A 272 -8.58 13.93 23.58
N VAL A 273 -9.48 14.91 23.57
CA VAL A 273 -9.86 15.65 24.77
C VAL A 273 -11.06 14.95 25.40
N CYS A 274 -11.07 14.81 26.72
CA CYS A 274 -12.25 14.31 27.43
C CYS A 274 -13.32 15.40 27.47
N ASP A 275 -14.51 15.10 26.97
CA ASP A 275 -15.67 15.95 27.18
C ASP A 275 -16.12 15.84 28.64
N THR A 276 -16.26 16.99 29.31
CA THR A 276 -16.71 17.07 30.70
C THR A 276 -18.08 17.72 30.80
N THR A 277 -18.88 17.68 29.74
CA THR A 277 -20.26 18.17 29.75
C THR A 277 -21.08 17.34 30.75
N ASN A 278 -21.70 18.05 31.71
CA ASN A 278 -22.45 17.48 32.84
C ASN A 278 -21.65 16.47 33.69
N ALA A 279 -20.33 16.62 33.73
CA ALA A 279 -19.44 15.74 34.46
C ALA A 279 -18.24 16.49 35.04
N THR A 280 -17.68 15.94 36.11
CA THR A 280 -16.33 16.27 36.56
C THR A 280 -15.40 15.12 36.22
N GLY A 281 -14.23 15.38 35.64
CA GLY A 281 -13.38 14.29 35.16
C GLY A 281 -12.13 14.77 34.46
N GLY A 282 -11.35 13.81 33.95
CA GLY A 282 -10.13 14.09 33.21
C GLY A 282 -9.46 12.82 32.69
N CYS A 283 -8.21 12.96 32.24
CA CYS A 283 -7.49 11.82 31.70
C CYS A 283 -6.86 10.96 32.81
N GLY A 284 -7.32 9.71 32.91
CA GLY A 284 -6.75 8.69 33.79
C GLY A 284 -5.59 7.95 33.13
N THR A 285 -5.66 6.61 33.10
CA THR A 285 -4.65 5.73 32.49
C THR A 285 -4.74 5.71 30.95
N GLY A 286 -4.78 6.89 30.32
CA GLY A 286 -4.99 7.06 28.89
C GLY A 286 -6.42 6.77 28.43
N ALA A 287 -7.38 6.96 29.32
CA ALA A 287 -8.80 6.92 29.04
C ALA A 287 -9.49 8.01 29.88
N CYS A 288 -10.58 8.55 29.35
CA CYS A 288 -11.38 9.54 30.05
C CYS A 288 -12.09 8.88 31.23
N VAL A 289 -11.91 9.46 32.41
CA VAL A 289 -12.58 9.03 33.63
C VAL A 289 -13.49 10.16 34.06
N LEU A 290 -14.79 9.92 33.93
CA LEU A 290 -15.84 10.87 34.28
C LEU A 290 -16.53 10.49 35.59
N THR A 291 -16.96 11.51 36.31
CA THR A 291 -17.90 11.43 37.42
C THR A 291 -19.04 12.37 37.08
N CYS A 292 -20.19 11.80 36.70
CA CYS A 292 -21.35 12.58 36.28
C CYS A 292 -21.87 13.48 37.40
N ASP A 293 -22.35 14.65 37.00
CA ASP A 293 -23.07 15.55 37.89
C ASP A 293 -24.38 14.89 38.37
N MET A 294 -24.92 15.37 39.48
CA MET A 294 -26.17 14.83 40.03
C MET A 294 -27.30 14.97 39.00
N GLY A 295 -28.00 13.87 38.73
CA GLY A 295 -29.07 13.81 37.73
C GLY A 295 -28.61 13.42 36.32
N PHE A 296 -27.30 13.28 36.07
CA PHE A 296 -26.76 12.83 34.79
C PHE A 296 -26.11 11.44 34.87
N ALA A 297 -26.08 10.74 33.75
CA ALA A 297 -25.38 9.47 33.61
C ALA A 297 -24.70 9.34 32.24
N ASP A 298 -23.58 8.61 32.24
CA ASP A 298 -22.88 8.10 31.05
C ASP A 298 -23.50 6.73 30.71
N CYS A 299 -24.38 6.70 29.70
CA CYS A 299 -25.18 5.53 29.37
C CYS A 299 -24.60 4.69 28.23
N ASN A 300 -23.79 5.30 27.37
CA ASN A 300 -23.03 4.62 26.32
C ASN A 300 -21.65 4.10 26.83
N THR A 301 -21.23 4.49 28.04
CA THR A 301 -19.93 4.20 28.67
C THR A 301 -18.72 4.78 27.92
N ASP A 302 -18.96 5.84 27.14
CA ASP A 302 -17.96 6.57 26.38
C ASP A 302 -17.60 7.87 27.10
N GLY A 303 -16.54 7.83 27.91
CA GLY A 303 -16.07 9.02 28.62
C GLY A 303 -15.58 10.18 27.72
N SER A 304 -15.66 10.06 26.40
CA SER A 304 -15.29 11.12 25.45
C SER A 304 -16.45 12.02 25.01
N ASP A 305 -17.72 11.69 25.29
CA ASP A 305 -18.88 12.55 24.99
C ASP A 305 -19.67 13.03 26.22
N GLY A 306 -19.10 12.86 27.41
CA GLY A 306 -19.60 13.45 28.66
C GLY A 306 -20.59 12.52 29.38
N CYS A 307 -21.48 13.10 30.19
CA CYS A 307 -22.63 12.39 30.75
C CYS A 307 -23.88 12.87 30.02
N GLU A 308 -24.24 12.13 28.99
CA GLU A 308 -25.16 12.51 27.92
C GLU A 308 -26.64 12.35 28.29
N ALA A 309 -26.96 11.52 29.28
CA ALA A 309 -28.33 11.26 29.68
C ALA A 309 -28.72 12.02 30.96
N HIS A 310 -29.81 12.79 30.89
CA HIS A 310 -30.40 13.43 32.07
C HIS A 310 -31.50 12.54 32.66
N LEU A 311 -31.25 11.95 33.82
CA LEU A 311 -32.10 10.92 34.41
C LEU A 311 -33.45 11.43 34.93
N ASP A 312 -33.64 12.74 35.07
CA ASP A 312 -34.86 13.30 35.65
C ASP A 312 -35.98 13.56 34.63
N ASP A 313 -35.64 13.70 33.35
CA ASP A 313 -36.58 14.04 32.27
C ASP A 313 -36.35 13.31 30.93
N ASP A 314 -35.21 12.63 30.74
CA ASP A 314 -34.98 11.81 29.55
C ASP A 314 -35.91 10.59 29.54
N LEU A 315 -36.82 10.58 28.57
CA LEU A 315 -37.80 9.51 28.39
C LEU A 315 -37.16 8.14 28.17
N MET A 316 -35.96 8.08 27.59
CA MET A 316 -35.23 6.84 27.27
C MET A 316 -34.31 6.37 28.41
N ASN A 317 -33.99 7.25 29.36
CA ASN A 317 -33.06 7.00 30.47
C ASN A 317 -33.64 7.42 31.84
N CYS A 318 -34.96 7.28 32.02
CA CYS A 318 -35.66 7.82 33.18
C CYS A 318 -35.29 7.09 34.48
N GLY A 319 -34.58 7.78 35.38
CA GLY A 319 -34.07 7.27 36.65
C GLY A 319 -32.86 6.33 36.55
N ALA A 320 -32.56 5.77 35.37
CA ALA A 320 -31.36 5.00 35.07
C ALA A 320 -31.15 4.84 33.55
N CYS A 321 -29.91 4.56 33.14
CA CYS A 321 -29.58 4.27 31.75
C CYS A 321 -30.42 3.12 31.18
N GLY A 322 -31.05 3.35 30.02
CA GLY A 322 -31.93 2.40 29.34
C GLY A 322 -33.25 2.11 30.05
N ALA A 323 -33.57 2.82 31.15
CA ALA A 323 -34.86 2.72 31.83
C ALA A 323 -35.90 3.62 31.15
N GLY A 324 -36.17 3.34 29.88
CA GLY A 324 -37.15 4.09 29.11
C GLY A 324 -38.58 3.91 29.62
N CYS A 325 -39.38 4.96 29.59
CA CYS A 325 -40.79 4.89 29.97
C CYS A 325 -41.66 4.25 28.88
N SER A 326 -42.82 3.73 29.29
CA SER A 326 -43.78 3.15 28.36
C SER A 326 -44.48 4.21 27.53
N ALA A 327 -45.07 3.82 26.41
CA ALA A 327 -45.83 4.73 25.57
C ALA A 327 -46.95 5.44 26.36
N GLY A 328 -46.94 6.78 26.33
CA GLY A 328 -47.90 7.64 27.04
C GLY A 328 -47.48 8.04 28.47
N GLU A 329 -46.29 7.63 28.92
CA GLU A 329 -45.72 8.07 30.20
C GLU A 329 -44.72 9.22 29.98
N VAL A 330 -44.54 10.07 31.00
CA VAL A 330 -43.53 11.13 31.03
C VAL A 330 -42.49 10.82 32.11
N CYS A 331 -41.23 11.19 31.86
CA CYS A 331 -40.21 11.15 32.90
C CYS A 331 -40.29 12.42 33.75
N THR A 332 -40.45 12.29 35.07
CA THR A 332 -40.42 13.44 35.97
C THR A 332 -39.74 13.03 37.28
N ALA A 333 -38.66 13.73 37.62
CA ALA A 333 -37.84 13.47 38.80
C ALA A 333 -37.39 11.99 38.87
N GLY A 334 -37.05 11.42 37.71
CA GLY A 334 -36.53 10.06 37.57
C GLY A 334 -37.59 8.96 37.72
N ALA A 335 -38.87 9.30 37.55
CA ALA A 335 -39.96 8.32 37.55
C ALA A 335 -40.88 8.48 36.34
N CYS A 336 -41.26 7.34 35.73
CA CYS A 336 -42.27 7.29 34.69
C CYS A 336 -43.66 7.48 35.29
N LEU A 337 -44.36 8.52 34.86
CA LEU A 337 -45.70 8.86 35.32
C LEU A 337 -46.69 8.83 34.15
N SER A 338 -47.84 8.21 34.34
CA SER A 338 -48.89 8.08 33.31
C SER A 338 -49.75 9.34 33.11
N SER A 339 -49.48 10.45 33.80
CA SER A 339 -50.17 11.74 33.67
C SER A 339 -49.45 12.91 34.36
N CYS A 340 -49.47 14.11 33.76
CA CYS A 340 -48.93 15.35 34.33
C CYS A 340 -49.70 15.82 35.59
N PRO A 341 -49.05 16.36 36.65
CA PRO A 341 -49.72 16.88 37.85
C PRO A 341 -50.37 18.28 37.71
N GLY A 342 -50.69 18.74 36.49
CA GLY A 342 -51.23 20.08 36.25
C GLY A 342 -52.27 20.07 35.14
N ALA A 343 -53.48 20.54 35.45
CA ALA A 343 -54.55 20.69 34.47
C ALA A 343 -54.28 21.94 33.60
N CYS A 344 -54.05 21.75 32.30
CA CYS A 344 -54.40 22.78 31.32
C CYS A 344 -55.92 22.75 31.13
N MET A 345 -56.57 23.91 31.25
CA MET A 345 -57.96 24.09 30.82
C MET A 345 -57.92 24.64 29.41
N ASP A 346 -58.45 23.93 28.42
CA ASP A 346 -59.11 24.62 27.32
C ASP A 346 -60.27 23.81 26.71
N ASP A 347 -61.24 24.56 26.20
CA ASP A 347 -62.58 24.18 25.80
C ASP A 347 -62.66 24.02 24.27
N CYS A 348 -62.69 22.78 23.77
CA CYS A 348 -63.54 22.28 22.67
C CYS A 348 -63.16 20.81 22.32
N ASP A 349 -64.15 19.92 22.34
CA ASP A 349 -64.06 18.45 22.23
C ASP A 349 -63.21 17.89 21.06
N VAL A 350 -62.20 17.04 21.35
CA VAL A 350 -62.27 15.58 21.17
C VAL A 350 -61.14 14.82 21.90
N ALA A 351 -61.50 13.66 22.44
CA ALA A 351 -60.72 12.70 23.23
C ALA A 351 -59.27 12.38 22.77
N ALA A 352 -58.26 12.95 23.44
CA ALA A 352 -56.96 12.35 23.81
C ALA A 352 -56.14 13.36 24.65
N PRO A 353 -55.29 12.94 25.61
CA PRO A 353 -54.57 13.86 26.49
C PRO A 353 -53.42 14.58 25.77
N CYS A 354 -53.43 15.90 25.87
CA CYS A 354 -52.39 16.80 25.37
C CYS A 354 -51.06 16.55 26.07
N GLY A 355 -49.98 16.36 25.31
CA GLY A 355 -48.61 16.18 25.82
C GLY A 355 -47.99 17.51 26.26
N CYS A 356 -47.17 17.48 27.31
CA CYS A 356 -46.40 18.63 27.76
C CYS A 356 -44.90 18.35 27.59
N ALA A 357 -44.30 18.90 26.54
CA ALA A 357 -42.90 19.35 26.48
C ALA A 357 -42.72 20.21 25.23
N GLY A 358 -42.56 21.52 25.39
CA GLY A 358 -41.92 22.39 24.38
C GLY A 358 -42.59 22.59 23.01
N ASP A 359 -43.65 21.88 22.66
CA ASP A 359 -44.22 21.94 21.32
C ASP A 359 -45.37 22.96 21.22
N SER A 360 -45.26 23.77 20.16
CA SER A 360 -46.28 24.64 19.56
C SER A 360 -47.72 24.11 19.74
N CYS A 361 -48.67 24.99 20.05
CA CYS A 361 -50.10 24.69 19.96
C CYS A 361 -50.43 24.32 18.50
N ASP A 362 -50.52 23.04 18.20
CA ASP A 362 -50.79 22.56 16.84
C ASP A 362 -52.31 22.51 16.60
N PHE A 363 -52.81 23.37 15.70
CA PHE A 363 -54.22 23.45 15.34
C PHE A 363 -54.47 22.66 14.05
N THR A 364 -55.01 21.44 14.14
CA THR A 364 -55.39 20.68 12.94
C THR A 364 -56.83 20.98 12.52
N CYS A 365 -57.03 21.29 11.25
CA CYS A 365 -58.29 21.73 10.69
C CYS A 365 -58.92 20.63 9.84
N GLY A 366 -60.07 20.11 10.26
CA GLY A 366 -60.83 19.19 9.40
C GLY A 366 -61.36 19.85 8.12
N THR A 367 -62.26 19.16 7.41
CA THR A 367 -62.81 19.59 6.10
C THR A 367 -63.79 20.79 6.15
N SER A 368 -63.66 21.71 7.10
CA SER A 368 -64.52 22.89 7.27
C SER A 368 -63.70 24.12 7.66
N ASN A 369 -64.24 25.32 7.38
CA ASN A 369 -63.54 26.60 7.59
C ASN A 369 -62.89 26.69 8.99
N CYS A 370 -61.59 27.00 9.01
CA CYS A 370 -60.88 27.30 10.24
C CYS A 370 -60.79 28.79 10.50
N ASN A 371 -61.11 29.15 11.74
CA ASN A 371 -61.02 30.52 12.23
C ASN A 371 -60.08 30.52 13.43
N VAL A 372 -58.89 31.11 13.26
CA VAL A 372 -57.93 31.32 14.34
C VAL A 372 -58.03 32.79 14.76
N ASP A 373 -58.45 33.03 16.01
CA ASP A 373 -58.51 34.36 16.60
C ASP A 373 -57.56 34.43 17.79
N CYS A 374 -56.49 35.20 17.63
CA CYS A 374 -55.48 35.37 18.66
C CYS A 374 -55.88 36.54 19.56
N VAL A 375 -56.43 36.26 20.74
CA VAL A 375 -56.85 37.31 21.69
C VAL A 375 -56.02 37.21 22.98
N GLY A 376 -55.03 38.09 23.14
CA GLY A 376 -54.23 38.21 24.37
C GLY A 376 -52.73 38.37 24.13
N SER A 377 -51.95 38.57 25.21
CA SER A 377 -50.50 38.84 25.16
C SER A 377 -49.61 37.61 24.87
N THR A 378 -50.15 36.59 24.21
CA THR A 378 -49.38 35.38 23.85
C THR A 378 -48.67 35.63 22.52
N THR A 379 -47.34 35.58 22.54
CA THR A 379 -46.44 36.04 21.47
C THR A 379 -46.32 35.08 20.29
N THR A 380 -47.14 34.03 20.17
CA THR A 380 -47.05 33.13 19.01
C THR A 380 -48.36 32.39 18.78
N CYS A 381 -48.97 32.62 17.62
CA CYS A 381 -50.03 31.77 17.07
C CYS A 381 -49.48 31.03 15.86
N THR A 382 -49.59 29.70 15.86
CA THR A 382 -49.16 28.84 14.77
C THR A 382 -50.37 28.05 14.27
N ALA A 383 -50.57 27.98 12.97
CA ALA A 383 -51.54 27.06 12.36
C ALA A 383 -50.83 26.28 11.26
N ASP A 384 -50.74 24.96 11.42
CA ASP A 384 -50.29 24.01 10.40
C ASP A 384 -51.44 23.05 10.11
N ASP A 385 -51.76 22.85 8.83
CA ASP A 385 -52.78 21.90 8.41
C ASP A 385 -52.33 21.13 7.17
N ASP A 386 -52.60 19.83 7.17
CA ASP A 386 -52.16 18.80 6.23
C ASP A 386 -52.71 18.94 4.79
N GLY A 387 -53.23 20.11 4.46
CA GLY A 387 -53.70 20.52 3.16
C GLY A 387 -55.12 20.09 2.82
N THR A 388 -55.98 19.94 3.83
CA THR A 388 -57.39 19.56 3.63
C THR A 388 -58.40 20.67 3.91
N ALA A 389 -57.99 21.81 4.49
CA ALA A 389 -58.86 22.96 4.68
C ALA A 389 -59.30 23.61 3.35
N SER A 390 -60.62 23.75 3.16
CA SER A 390 -61.17 24.41 1.98
C SER A 390 -60.95 25.93 2.00
N ASN A 391 -61.19 26.62 3.12
CA ASN A 391 -60.98 28.06 3.26
C ASN A 391 -60.44 28.38 4.67
N PHE A 392 -59.45 29.29 4.78
CA PHE A 392 -58.91 29.78 6.05
C PHE A 392 -59.16 31.28 6.21
N VAL A 393 -59.58 31.69 7.42
CA VAL A 393 -59.69 33.10 7.83
C VAL A 393 -59.00 33.27 9.18
N GLY A 394 -57.99 34.14 9.24
CA GLY A 394 -57.24 34.41 10.48
C GLY A 394 -57.22 35.89 10.84
N SER A 395 -57.30 36.20 12.14
CA SER A 395 -57.11 37.55 12.68
C SER A 395 -56.02 37.58 13.76
N CYS A 396 -55.03 38.45 13.57
CA CYS A 396 -54.04 38.79 14.58
C CYS A 396 -54.34 40.17 15.16
N LEU A 397 -54.57 40.21 16.47
CA LEU A 397 -54.92 41.41 17.22
C LEU A 397 -53.89 41.66 18.34
N ASP A 398 -53.56 42.93 18.59
CA ASP A 398 -52.84 43.41 19.79
C ASP A 398 -51.53 42.68 20.15
N GLY A 399 -50.48 42.82 19.33
CA GLY A 399 -49.08 42.58 19.72
C GLY A 399 -48.66 41.11 19.83
N ALA A 400 -49.41 40.18 19.23
CA ALA A 400 -49.01 38.80 19.05
C ALA A 400 -48.27 38.60 17.71
N ASP A 401 -47.16 37.86 17.73
CA ASP A 401 -46.51 37.39 16.50
C ASP A 401 -47.30 36.18 15.97
N CYS A 402 -47.55 36.17 14.67
CA CYS A 402 -48.36 35.14 14.03
C CYS A 402 -47.59 34.50 12.89
N ASP A 403 -47.52 33.16 12.89
CA ASP A 403 -46.96 32.39 11.79
C ASP A 403 -48.04 31.47 11.21
N PHE A 404 -48.39 31.70 9.95
CA PHE A 404 -49.41 30.92 9.25
C PHE A 404 -48.78 30.15 8.09
N GLY A 405 -48.76 28.82 8.18
CA GLY A 405 -48.28 27.94 7.12
C GLY A 405 -49.39 27.08 6.56
N LEU A 406 -49.92 27.38 5.37
CA LEU A 406 -51.01 26.60 4.77
C LEU A 406 -50.68 26.13 3.37
N ARG A 407 -50.70 24.80 3.16
CA ARG A 407 -50.53 24.17 1.84
C ARG A 407 -51.88 23.72 1.27
N GLY A 408 -52.13 23.90 -0.03
CA GLY A 408 -53.27 23.26 -0.70
C GLY A 408 -54.67 23.83 -0.43
N THR A 409 -54.79 25.01 0.18
CA THR A 409 -56.10 25.63 0.47
C THR A 409 -56.73 26.28 -0.76
N SER A 410 -58.08 26.39 -0.80
CA SER A 410 -58.79 27.07 -1.91
C SER A 410 -58.72 28.60 -1.79
N SER A 411 -58.69 29.12 -0.57
CA SER A 411 -58.51 30.55 -0.30
C SER A 411 -58.05 30.79 1.13
N ILE A 412 -57.08 31.68 1.29
CA ILE A 412 -56.60 32.21 2.58
C ILE A 412 -56.86 33.72 2.66
N GLU A 413 -57.48 34.16 3.75
CA GLU A 413 -57.67 35.58 4.09
C GLU A 413 -57.08 35.86 5.48
N VAL A 414 -56.09 36.74 5.56
CA VAL A 414 -55.40 37.10 6.82
C VAL A 414 -55.51 38.59 7.08
N ASN A 415 -55.99 38.95 8.28
CA ASN A 415 -56.04 40.32 8.78
C ASN A 415 -55.00 40.51 9.89
N CYS A 416 -53.97 41.29 9.61
CA CYS A 416 -52.93 41.66 10.57
C CYS A 416 -53.20 43.09 11.07
N SER A 417 -53.54 43.23 12.35
CA SER A 417 -53.86 44.54 12.94
C SER A 417 -53.15 44.76 14.28
N GLY A 418 -52.41 45.87 14.39
CA GLY A 418 -51.72 46.29 15.61
C GLY A 418 -50.28 46.77 15.39
N THR A 419 -49.81 47.74 16.18
CA THR A 419 -48.43 48.22 16.13
C THR A 419 -47.48 47.25 16.83
N GLY A 420 -46.45 46.76 16.13
CA GLY A 420 -45.46 45.82 16.69
C GLY A 420 -45.86 44.36 16.63
N THR A 421 -46.60 43.96 15.59
CA THR A 421 -46.87 42.57 15.26
C THR A 421 -45.94 42.14 14.13
N ASP A 422 -45.17 41.06 14.32
CA ASP A 422 -44.41 40.42 13.24
C ASP A 422 -45.25 39.24 12.72
N CYS A 423 -45.73 39.35 11.48
CA CYS A 423 -46.54 38.30 10.86
C CYS A 423 -45.78 37.64 9.71
N VAL A 424 -45.61 36.32 9.77
CA VAL A 424 -45.07 35.53 8.66
C VAL A 424 -46.22 34.70 8.07
N ILE A 425 -46.41 34.80 6.76
CA ILE A 425 -47.53 34.16 6.05
C ILE A 425 -46.97 33.36 4.88
N GLU A 426 -47.01 32.02 4.97
CA GLU A 426 -46.66 31.12 3.88
C GLU A 426 -47.93 30.66 3.13
N CYS A 427 -48.16 31.22 1.94
CA CYS A 427 -49.30 30.92 1.08
C CYS A 427 -49.02 29.79 0.04
N ARG A 428 -48.03 28.92 0.28
CA ARG A 428 -47.54 27.95 -0.73
C ARG A 428 -48.64 27.01 -1.23
N ASP A 429 -48.75 26.84 -2.54
CA ASP A 429 -49.70 25.93 -3.20
C ASP A 429 -51.20 26.22 -2.91
N SER A 430 -51.53 27.42 -2.40
CA SER A 430 -52.90 27.87 -2.21
C SER A 430 -53.50 28.47 -3.48
N SER A 431 -54.82 28.34 -3.68
CA SER A 431 -55.45 28.85 -4.91
C SER A 431 -55.58 30.37 -4.94
N ASN A 432 -55.91 31.03 -3.83
CA ASN A 432 -55.97 32.49 -3.71
C ASN A 432 -55.48 32.93 -2.33
N CYS A 433 -54.67 34.00 -2.27
CA CYS A 433 -54.14 34.56 -1.03
C CYS A 433 -54.46 36.07 -0.97
N PHE A 434 -55.23 36.47 0.04
CA PHE A 434 -55.63 37.85 0.30
C PHE A 434 -55.11 38.29 1.67
N VAL A 435 -54.30 39.35 1.70
CA VAL A 435 -53.70 39.84 2.94
C VAL A 435 -54.04 41.32 3.13
N ALA A 436 -54.54 41.65 4.32
CA ALA A 436 -54.82 43.01 4.75
C ALA A 436 -54.00 43.33 6.00
N CYS A 437 -53.16 44.36 5.93
CA CYS A 437 -52.34 44.82 7.05
C CYS A 437 -52.65 46.30 7.34
N ASP A 438 -52.80 46.63 8.62
CA ASP A 438 -52.93 48.03 9.08
C ASP A 438 -51.55 48.71 9.23
N ASP A 439 -51.52 50.05 9.24
CA ASP A 439 -50.28 50.83 9.37
C ASP A 439 -49.54 50.52 10.69
N GLY A 440 -48.33 49.96 10.59
CA GLY A 440 -47.43 49.70 11.72
C GLY A 440 -47.14 48.23 12.08
N ALA A 441 -47.61 47.26 11.28
CA ALA A 441 -47.23 45.85 11.36
C ALA A 441 -46.07 45.52 10.38
N GLU A 442 -45.13 44.66 10.77
CA GLU A 442 -44.14 44.09 9.86
C GLU A 442 -44.65 42.73 9.37
N CYS A 443 -44.89 42.57 8.05
CA CYS A 443 -45.45 41.34 7.49
C CYS A 443 -44.58 40.80 6.36
N VAL A 444 -44.26 39.50 6.44
CA VAL A 444 -43.52 38.75 5.42
C VAL A 444 -44.46 37.72 4.79
N VAL A 445 -44.58 37.72 3.47
CA VAL A 445 -45.50 36.82 2.76
C VAL A 445 -44.77 36.07 1.64
N ASP A 446 -44.82 34.73 1.67
CA ASP A 446 -44.33 33.85 0.59
C ASP A 446 -45.53 33.31 -0.22
N CYS A 447 -45.71 33.80 -1.46
CA CYS A 447 -46.84 33.44 -2.33
C CYS A 447 -46.57 32.25 -3.28
N GLN A 448 -45.51 31.42 -3.10
CA GLN A 448 -45.10 30.41 -4.11
C GLN A 448 -46.26 29.58 -4.70
N ASN A 449 -46.34 29.56 -6.04
CA ASN A 449 -47.30 28.82 -6.87
C ASN A 449 -48.80 29.18 -6.69
N THR A 450 -49.12 30.32 -6.06
CA THR A 450 -50.51 30.80 -5.94
C THR A 450 -51.07 31.33 -7.26
N ARG A 451 -52.39 31.22 -7.49
CA ARG A 451 -53.01 31.75 -8.73
C ARG A 451 -53.24 33.27 -8.67
N THR A 452 -53.49 33.80 -7.48
CA THR A 452 -53.77 35.23 -7.24
C THR A 452 -53.30 35.61 -5.83
N CYS A 453 -52.37 36.57 -5.73
CA CYS A 453 -51.90 37.17 -4.48
C CYS A 453 -52.22 38.69 -4.55
N GLU A 454 -53.09 39.21 -3.68
CA GLU A 454 -53.52 40.63 -3.66
C GLU A 454 -53.33 41.27 -2.27
N PHE A 455 -52.80 42.49 -2.25
CA PHE A 455 -52.51 43.26 -1.02
C PHE A 455 -53.37 44.52 -0.97
N THR A 456 -54.12 44.73 0.12
CA THR A 456 -55.07 45.85 0.21
C THR A 456 -54.42 47.13 0.78
N SER A 457 -53.41 47.01 1.64
CA SER A 457 -52.63 48.13 2.20
C SER A 457 -51.43 47.62 3.00
N CYS A 458 -50.22 48.16 2.78
CA CYS A 458 -49.11 48.06 3.75
C CYS A 458 -48.00 49.09 3.46
N SER A 459 -47.28 49.51 4.51
CA SER A 459 -46.24 50.55 4.46
C SER A 459 -44.89 50.05 5.04
N GLY A 460 -43.93 49.66 4.19
CA GLY A 460 -42.59 49.20 4.58
C GLY A 460 -41.63 48.99 3.39
N THR A 461 -40.33 48.72 3.64
CA THR A 461 -39.29 48.38 2.63
C THR A 461 -38.54 47.12 3.09
N MET A 462 -38.39 46.02 2.32
CA MET A 462 -37.59 45.83 1.09
C MET A 462 -38.03 44.61 0.24
N ILE A 463 -37.68 44.55 -1.05
CA ILE A 463 -38.00 43.48 -2.05
C ILE A 463 -36.69 42.84 -2.56
N ASP A 464 -36.63 41.51 -2.78
CA ASP A 464 -35.71 40.90 -3.77
C ASP A 464 -36.39 39.94 -4.76
N CYS A 465 -36.50 40.42 -6.01
CA CYS A 465 -37.00 39.73 -7.19
C CYS A 465 -35.96 38.74 -7.75
N GLY A 466 -35.66 37.71 -6.96
CA GLY A 466 -34.78 36.60 -7.33
C GLY A 466 -35.01 35.30 -6.55
N GLY A 467 -36.11 35.22 -5.76
CA GLY A 467 -36.40 34.06 -4.91
C GLY A 467 -37.78 33.96 -4.23
N ASN A 468 -38.75 34.84 -4.52
CA ASN A 468 -40.21 34.76 -4.21
C ASN A 468 -40.79 35.50 -2.98
N ASP A 469 -40.03 36.35 -2.29
CA ASP A 469 -40.59 37.19 -1.22
C ASP A 469 -41.02 38.58 -1.75
N ILE A 470 -42.23 39.03 -1.45
CA ILE A 470 -42.78 40.34 -1.89
C ILE A 470 -43.12 41.23 -0.69
N VAL A 471 -42.64 42.48 -0.72
CA VAL A 471 -43.09 43.54 0.19
C VAL A 471 -43.76 44.68 -0.60
N CYS A 472 -45.08 44.77 -0.44
CA CYS A 472 -46.03 45.87 -0.71
C CYS A 472 -45.88 46.75 -1.97
N ASN A 473 -46.91 46.71 -2.82
CA ASN A 473 -47.34 47.71 -3.83
C ASN A 473 -46.31 48.20 -4.89
N ARG A 474 -45.41 47.31 -5.34
CA ARG A 474 -44.81 47.41 -6.69
C ARG A 474 -44.93 46.09 -7.43
N ALA A 475 -45.38 46.13 -8.68
CA ALA A 475 -45.36 44.97 -9.56
C ALA A 475 -43.91 44.56 -9.84
N CYS A 476 -43.59 43.27 -9.68
CA CYS A 476 -42.32 42.71 -10.14
C CYS A 476 -42.20 42.90 -11.68
N PRO A 477 -41.04 43.29 -12.22
CA PRO A 477 -40.84 43.44 -13.65
C PRO A 477 -40.97 42.13 -14.43
#